data_AF-A0A1B6L5J7-F1
#
_entry.id   AF-A0A1B6L5J7-F1
#
_cell.length_a   1.000
_cell.length_b   1.000
_cell.length_c   1.000
_cell.angle_alpha   90.00
_cell.angle_beta   90.00
_cell.angle_gamma   90.00
#
_symmetry.space_group_name_H-M   'P 1'
#
loop_
_entity.id
_entity.type
_entity.pdbx_description
1 polymer ?
#
loop_
_entity_poly.entity_id
_entity_poly.type
_entity_poly.pdbx_seq_one_letter_code
_entity_poly.pdbx_strand_id
1 'polypeptide(L)'
;MASYAGSSYKTKLEIDRLLKEKEDSDAPKEEDREYKYPKCVVFIIGNEFCERFTYYGTRAVLSLYLVGWLNYTESDATLVFHVFSMLCYFFPFIGAIIADSCLGRFKTIFYLSVVYVAGNATVSAASSPVLGASYPRLFSLLGLLLIAIGTGGIKPCVSAFGGDQFVLPQQTIQLATFFSVFYASINAGSLLSTIITPILRHDVHCFGMETCFPLAFGVPGILIVIALLLFLAGRPLYTCKEPRGNIVVRVIKVISHALVMKCRSKEKIHWLDYADDKFDKTLIAHTKAALQVLVLFIPLPMFWSLFDQQGSRWTFQATHMEGSLG
;
A
#
# COMPACT_ATOMS: atom_id res chain seq x y z
N MET A 1 35.60 -34.03 -36.64
CA MET A 1 35.04 -34.62 -35.40
C MET A 1 33.98 -33.70 -34.77
N ALA A 2 33.03 -33.16 -35.54
CA ALA A 2 32.05 -32.18 -35.05
C ALA A 2 30.60 -32.57 -35.38
N SER A 3 30.31 -33.87 -35.58
CA SER A 3 28.96 -34.35 -35.94
C SER A 3 28.29 -35.24 -34.88
N TYR A 4 29.03 -35.71 -33.86
CA TYR A 4 28.49 -36.67 -32.88
C TYR A 4 27.98 -36.05 -31.57
N ALA A 5 28.27 -34.78 -31.28
CA ALA A 5 27.84 -34.14 -30.02
C ALA A 5 26.38 -33.61 -30.07
N GLY A 6 25.87 -33.23 -31.25
CA GLY A 6 24.53 -32.63 -31.38
C GLY A 6 23.36 -33.62 -31.21
N SER A 7 23.59 -34.91 -31.44
CA SER A 7 22.55 -35.95 -31.32
C SER A 7 22.24 -36.27 -29.85
N SER A 8 23.27 -36.39 -28.99
CA SER A 8 23.10 -36.74 -27.57
C SER A 8 22.38 -35.66 -26.74
N TYR A 9 22.56 -34.38 -27.08
CA TYR A 9 21.86 -33.28 -26.40
C TYR A 9 20.38 -33.20 -26.77
N LYS A 10 20.01 -33.45 -28.03
CA LYS A 10 18.60 -33.53 -28.44
C LYS A 10 17.88 -34.67 -27.71
N THR A 11 18.51 -35.84 -27.60
CA THR A 11 17.94 -37.00 -26.92
C THR A 11 17.73 -36.74 -25.42
N LYS A 12 18.66 -36.05 -24.74
CA LYS A 12 18.48 -35.67 -23.33
C LYS A 12 17.32 -34.71 -23.12
N LEU A 13 17.20 -33.68 -23.97
CA LEU A 13 16.11 -32.70 -23.85
C LEU A 13 14.73 -33.33 -24.09
N GLU A 14 14.68 -34.35 -24.96
CA GLU A 14 13.48 -35.09 -25.33
C GLU A 14 13.09 -36.09 -24.23
N ILE A 15 14.08 -36.76 -23.62
CA ILE A 15 13.87 -37.60 -22.43
C ILE A 15 13.39 -36.76 -21.24
N ASP A 16 14.00 -35.60 -20.98
CA ASP A 16 13.57 -34.69 -19.91
C ASP A 16 12.15 -34.17 -20.15
N ARG A 17 11.75 -33.95 -21.40
CA ARG A 17 10.37 -33.62 -21.78
C ARG A 17 9.41 -34.76 -21.47
N LEU A 18 9.75 -35.97 -21.89
CA LEU A 18 8.91 -37.15 -21.69
C LEU A 18 8.80 -37.53 -20.21
N LEU A 19 9.86 -37.34 -19.42
CA LEU A 19 9.82 -37.53 -17.97
C LEU A 19 8.93 -36.49 -17.29
N LYS A 20 8.98 -35.23 -17.75
CA LYS A 20 8.12 -34.16 -17.24
C LYS A 20 6.64 -34.34 -17.61
N GLU A 21 6.36 -34.79 -18.84
CA GLU A 21 5.01 -35.17 -19.25
C GLU A 21 4.48 -36.37 -18.46
N LYS A 22 5.37 -37.30 -18.08
CA LYS A 22 5.01 -38.46 -17.27
C LYS A 22 4.76 -38.09 -15.80
N GLU A 23 5.56 -37.20 -15.21
CA GLU A 23 5.33 -36.62 -13.88
C GLU A 23 4.00 -35.85 -13.82
N ASP A 24 3.65 -35.08 -14.86
CA ASP A 24 2.34 -34.40 -14.94
C ASP A 24 1.17 -35.39 -15.13
N SER A 25 1.43 -36.57 -15.72
CA SER A 25 0.40 -37.61 -15.96
C SER A 25 0.12 -38.51 -14.76
N ASP A 26 1.13 -38.74 -13.90
CA ASP A 26 1.04 -39.55 -12.68
C ASP A 26 0.72 -38.72 -11.43
N ALA A 27 0.63 -37.39 -11.56
CA ALA A 27 0.07 -36.54 -10.52
C ALA A 27 -1.39 -36.96 -10.25
N PRO A 28 -1.80 -37.18 -8.99
CA PRO A 28 -3.17 -37.50 -8.68
C PRO A 28 -4.05 -36.41 -9.27
N LYS A 29 -4.98 -36.77 -10.16
CA LYS A 29 -6.04 -35.87 -10.63
C LYS A 29 -6.81 -35.43 -9.40
N GLU A 30 -6.47 -34.25 -8.87
CA GLU A 30 -7.27 -33.57 -7.85
C GLU A 30 -8.69 -33.50 -8.39
N GLU A 31 -9.63 -34.17 -7.71
CA GLU A 31 -11.06 -34.03 -7.98
C GLU A 31 -11.38 -32.54 -8.16
N ASP A 32 -12.12 -32.20 -9.23
CA ASP A 32 -12.64 -30.86 -9.52
C ASP A 32 -13.54 -30.38 -8.35
N ARG A 33 -12.92 -29.97 -7.24
CA ARG A 33 -13.60 -29.21 -6.21
C ARG A 33 -13.88 -27.85 -6.82
N GLU A 34 -15.15 -27.58 -7.06
CA GLU A 34 -15.60 -26.25 -7.46
C GLU A 34 -15.22 -25.23 -6.36
N TYR A 35 -14.10 -24.53 -6.58
CA TYR A 35 -13.59 -23.54 -5.65
C TYR A 35 -14.45 -22.26 -5.72
N LYS A 36 -15.41 -22.15 -4.79
CA LYS A 36 -16.28 -20.97 -4.66
C LYS A 36 -15.49 -19.71 -4.35
N TYR A 37 -15.99 -18.57 -4.84
CA TYR A 37 -15.42 -17.26 -4.56
C TYR A 37 -15.45 -17.00 -3.03
N PRO A 38 -14.30 -16.69 -2.39
CA PRO A 38 -14.24 -16.52 -0.94
C PRO A 38 -15.07 -15.32 -0.50
N LYS A 39 -16.16 -15.54 0.24
CA LYS A 39 -17.07 -14.47 0.70
C LYS A 39 -16.37 -13.45 1.60
N CYS A 40 -15.29 -13.84 2.26
CA CYS A 40 -14.52 -13.00 3.16
C CYS A 40 -13.89 -11.77 2.47
N VAL A 41 -13.65 -11.83 1.16
CA VAL A 41 -13.01 -10.72 0.43
C VAL A 41 -13.89 -9.46 0.34
N VAL A 42 -15.21 -9.59 0.51
CA VAL A 42 -16.13 -8.43 0.55
C VAL A 42 -15.76 -7.51 1.72
N PHE A 43 -15.40 -8.07 2.88
CA PHE A 43 -14.94 -7.29 4.03
C PHE A 43 -13.60 -6.59 3.75
N ILE A 44 -12.71 -7.22 2.99
CA ILE A 44 -11.40 -6.65 2.61
C ILE A 44 -11.59 -5.49 1.62
N ILE A 45 -12.46 -5.66 0.63
CA ILE A 45 -12.81 -4.62 -0.35
C ILE A 45 -13.50 -3.43 0.34
N GLY A 46 -14.45 -3.70 1.24
CA GLY A 46 -15.11 -2.64 2.01
C GLY A 46 -14.14 -1.87 2.91
N ASN A 47 -13.23 -2.59 3.58
CA ASN A 47 -12.16 -1.98 4.35
C ASN A 47 -11.26 -1.08 3.47
N GLU A 48 -10.85 -1.56 2.29
CA GLU A 48 -10.02 -0.76 1.36
C GLU A 48 -10.75 0.50 0.88
N PHE A 49 -12.05 0.40 0.56
CA PHE A 49 -12.86 1.56 0.18
C PHE A 49 -12.85 2.64 1.29
N CYS A 50 -13.15 2.25 2.53
CA CYS A 50 -13.18 3.17 3.67
C CYS A 50 -11.80 3.77 3.96
N GLU A 51 -10.74 2.97 3.85
CA GLU A 51 -9.35 3.42 4.02
C GLU A 51 -8.99 4.47 2.97
N ARG A 52 -9.32 4.22 1.69
CA ARG A 52 -9.05 5.14 0.58
C ARG A 52 -9.87 6.41 0.69
N PHE A 53 -11.14 6.30 1.08
CA PHE A 53 -11.96 7.46 1.39
C PHE A 53 -11.29 8.31 2.46
N THR A 54 -10.83 7.69 3.54
CA THR A 54 -10.22 8.40 4.68
C THR A 54 -8.93 9.11 4.28
N TYR A 55 -8.05 8.41 3.56
CA TYR A 55 -6.76 8.97 3.13
C TYR A 55 -6.94 10.16 2.18
N TYR A 56 -7.74 10.01 1.11
CA TYR A 56 -7.93 11.05 0.12
C TYR A 56 -8.79 12.20 0.64
N GLY A 57 -9.81 11.91 1.45
CA GLY A 57 -10.64 12.93 2.10
C GLY A 57 -9.83 13.82 3.03
N THR A 58 -8.99 13.21 3.89
CA THR A 58 -8.06 13.95 4.77
C THR A 58 -7.14 14.85 3.94
N ARG A 59 -6.53 14.31 2.87
CA ARG A 59 -5.61 15.08 2.00
C ARG A 59 -6.31 16.25 1.30
N ALA A 60 -7.55 16.07 0.86
CA ALA A 60 -8.29 17.09 0.11
C ALA A 60 -8.51 18.39 0.92
N VAL A 61 -8.63 18.29 2.25
CA VAL A 61 -8.87 19.45 3.13
C VAL A 61 -7.65 19.84 3.97
N LEU A 62 -6.56 19.08 3.92
CA LEU A 62 -5.41 19.25 4.81
C LEU A 62 -4.70 20.59 4.63
N SER A 63 -4.38 21.00 3.40
CA SER A 63 -3.70 22.28 3.13
C SER A 63 -4.53 23.49 3.62
N LEU A 64 -5.84 23.44 3.39
CA LEU A 64 -6.80 24.46 3.84
C LEU A 64 -6.95 24.47 5.37
N TYR A 65 -6.86 23.30 6.01
CA TYR A 65 -6.84 23.18 7.47
C TYR A 65 -5.58 23.80 8.09
N LEU A 66 -4.41 23.52 7.52
CA LEU A 66 -3.15 24.05 8.01
C LEU A 66 -3.12 25.59 7.97
N VAL A 67 -3.59 26.20 6.87
CA VAL A 67 -3.65 27.66 6.73
C VAL A 67 -4.81 28.25 7.54
N GLY A 68 -6.04 27.79 7.31
CA GLY A 68 -7.25 28.42 7.84
C GLY A 68 -7.54 28.13 9.31
N TRP A 69 -7.18 26.95 9.83
CA TRP A 69 -7.42 26.59 11.24
C TRP A 69 -6.18 26.78 12.12
N LEU A 70 -5.03 26.30 11.65
CA LEU A 70 -3.80 26.30 12.43
C LEU A 70 -2.92 27.54 12.23
N ASN A 71 -3.32 28.46 11.36
CA ASN A 71 -2.61 29.70 11.05
C ASN A 71 -1.15 29.47 10.60
N TYR A 72 -0.92 28.47 9.74
CA TYR A 72 0.36 28.32 9.03
C TYR A 72 0.41 29.23 7.81
N THR A 73 1.63 29.61 7.39
CA THR A 73 1.82 30.20 6.06
C THR A 73 1.57 29.15 4.97
N GLU A 74 1.21 29.56 3.75
CA GLU A 74 1.03 28.63 2.63
C GLU A 74 2.28 27.77 2.36
N SER A 75 3.47 28.35 2.56
CA SER A 75 4.75 27.64 2.39
C SER A 75 4.95 26.58 3.47
N ASP A 76 4.67 26.89 4.73
CA ASP A 76 4.75 25.90 5.82
C ASP A 76 3.68 24.81 5.67
N ALA A 77 2.47 25.19 5.25
CA ALA A 77 1.38 24.24 5.00
C ALA A 77 1.76 23.27 3.87
N THR A 78 2.36 23.78 2.79
CA THR A 78 2.90 22.96 1.69
C THR A 78 3.97 21.99 2.20
N LEU A 79 4.89 22.46 3.05
CA LEU A 79 5.94 21.63 3.64
C LEU A 79 5.33 20.49 4.47
N VAL A 80 4.42 20.81 5.39
CA VAL A 80 3.76 19.81 6.26
C VAL A 80 2.97 18.80 5.43
N PHE A 81 2.24 19.24 4.40
CA PHE A 81 1.50 18.35 3.49
C PHE A 81 2.43 17.34 2.80
N HIS A 82 3.55 17.80 2.23
CA HIS A 82 4.47 16.92 1.51
C HIS A 82 5.28 16.02 2.45
N VAL A 83 5.63 16.49 3.67
CA VAL A 83 6.23 15.63 4.70
C VAL A 83 5.25 14.53 5.11
N PHE A 84 3.98 14.86 5.33
CA PHE A 84 2.93 13.89 5.63
C PHE A 84 2.79 12.84 4.51
N SER A 85 2.70 13.28 3.25
CA SER A 85 2.68 12.37 2.09
C SER A 85 3.92 11.48 2.02
N MET A 86 5.11 12.05 2.21
CA MET A 86 6.38 11.30 2.23
C MET A 86 6.37 10.20 3.31
N LEU A 87 5.91 10.51 4.52
CA LEU A 87 5.78 9.52 5.60
C LEU A 87 4.78 8.41 5.24
N CYS A 88 3.64 8.75 4.63
CA CYS A 88 2.64 7.76 4.18
C CYS A 88 3.18 6.78 3.12
N TYR A 89 4.19 7.16 2.35
CA TYR A 89 4.89 6.30 1.39
C TYR A 89 6.17 5.66 1.94
N PHE A 90 6.70 6.16 3.07
CA PHE A 90 7.83 5.57 3.77
C PHE A 90 7.42 4.41 4.70
N PHE A 91 6.38 4.58 5.51
CA PHE A 91 5.91 3.55 6.45
C PHE A 91 5.45 2.22 5.82
N PRO A 92 5.04 2.10 4.54
CA PRO A 92 4.85 0.82 3.87
C PRO A 92 6.06 -0.12 3.99
N PHE A 93 7.29 0.40 3.88
CA PHE A 93 8.48 -0.44 4.03
C PHE A 93 8.57 -1.07 5.43
N ILE A 94 8.28 -0.28 6.46
CA ILE A 94 8.29 -0.74 7.85
C ILE A 94 7.13 -1.71 8.09
N GLY A 95 5.94 -1.40 7.59
CA GLY A 95 4.76 -2.27 7.72
C GLY A 95 4.95 -3.65 7.09
N ALA A 96 5.53 -3.70 5.89
CA ALA A 96 5.86 -4.95 5.21
C ALA A 96 6.86 -5.80 6.03
N ILE A 97 7.92 -5.17 6.54
CA ILE A 97 8.91 -5.84 7.40
C ILE A 97 8.26 -6.45 8.65
N ILE A 98 7.39 -5.69 9.33
CA ILE A 98 6.69 -6.15 10.54
C ILE A 98 5.74 -7.32 10.23
N ALA A 99 4.99 -7.23 9.13
CA ALA A 99 4.07 -8.28 8.70
C ALA A 99 4.79 -9.58 8.34
N ASP A 100 5.89 -9.50 7.59
CA ASP A 100 6.60 -10.69 7.10
C ASP A 100 7.53 -11.33 8.15
N SER A 101 7.99 -10.55 9.14
CA SER A 101 8.99 -11.02 10.12
C SER A 101 8.40 -11.40 11.48
N CYS A 102 7.41 -10.65 11.98
CA CYS A 102 7.04 -10.70 13.40
C CYS A 102 5.57 -11.06 13.62
N LEU A 103 4.64 -10.29 13.05
CA LEU A 103 3.23 -10.30 13.47
C LEU A 103 2.33 -11.13 12.54
N GLY A 104 2.69 -11.26 11.26
CA GLY A 104 1.78 -11.74 10.23
C GLY A 104 0.84 -10.65 9.74
N ARG A 105 0.31 -10.82 8.53
CA ARG A 105 -0.46 -9.78 7.82
C ARG A 105 -1.70 -9.32 8.57
N PHE A 106 -2.51 -10.26 9.10
CA PHE A 106 -3.74 -9.94 9.83
C PHE A 106 -3.47 -9.07 11.07
N LYS A 107 -2.51 -9.46 11.91
CA LYS A 107 -2.19 -8.72 13.15
C LYS A 107 -1.59 -7.35 12.82
N THR A 108 -0.72 -7.26 11.82
CA THR A 108 -0.16 -5.98 11.37
C THR A 108 -1.26 -5.02 10.90
N ILE A 109 -2.20 -5.49 10.07
CA ILE A 109 -3.36 -4.68 9.65
C ILE A 109 -4.16 -4.22 10.87
N PHE A 110 -4.49 -5.13 11.78
CA PHE A 110 -5.28 -4.80 12.98
C PHE A 110 -4.61 -3.72 13.84
N TYR A 111 -3.36 -3.92 14.26
CA TYR A 111 -2.69 -2.97 15.16
C TYR A 111 -2.48 -1.60 14.50
N LEU A 112 -2.12 -1.57 13.21
CA LEU A 112 -1.95 -0.32 12.48
C LEU A 112 -3.27 0.38 12.20
N SER A 113 -4.37 -0.36 12.01
CA SER A 113 -5.71 0.23 11.92
C SER A 113 -6.13 0.89 13.23
N VAL A 114 -5.77 0.33 14.39
CA VAL A 114 -5.99 0.98 15.68
C VAL A 114 -5.18 2.28 15.80
N VAL A 115 -3.91 2.28 15.38
CA VAL A 115 -3.09 3.51 15.32
C VAL A 115 -3.70 4.54 14.37
N TYR A 116 -4.26 4.08 13.24
CA TYR A 116 -4.89 4.96 12.26
C TYR A 116 -6.18 5.59 12.82
N VAL A 117 -7.02 4.82 13.51
CA VAL A 117 -8.20 5.33 14.23
C VAL A 117 -7.78 6.38 15.25
N ALA A 118 -6.76 6.11 16.07
CA ALA A 118 -6.25 7.05 17.06
C ALA A 118 -5.73 8.35 16.41
N GLY A 119 -5.04 8.24 15.27
CA GLY A 119 -4.57 9.40 14.51
C GLY A 119 -5.73 10.28 14.00
N ASN A 120 -6.75 9.68 13.39
CA ASN A 120 -7.94 10.43 12.93
C ASN A 120 -8.71 11.05 14.09
N ALA A 121 -8.88 10.32 15.19
CA ALA A 121 -9.52 10.85 16.40
C ALA A 121 -8.74 12.06 16.95
N THR A 122 -7.41 12.00 16.95
CA THR A 122 -6.54 13.09 17.41
C THR A 122 -6.68 14.33 16.51
N VAL A 123 -6.66 14.16 15.18
CA VAL A 123 -6.85 15.30 14.24
C VAL A 123 -8.27 15.88 14.34
N SER A 124 -9.30 15.04 14.46
CA SER A 124 -10.68 15.50 14.61
C SER A 124 -10.93 16.23 15.94
N ALA A 125 -10.28 15.79 17.02
CA ALA A 125 -10.30 16.50 18.29
C ALA A 125 -9.54 17.83 18.20
N ALA A 126 -8.38 17.86 17.55
CA ALA A 126 -7.58 19.07 17.36
C ALA A 126 -8.27 20.13 16.49
N SER A 127 -9.14 19.70 15.57
CA SER A 127 -9.93 20.59 14.72
C SER A 127 -11.19 21.13 15.41
N SER A 128 -11.51 20.67 16.62
CA SER A 128 -12.62 21.20 17.43
C SER A 128 -12.18 22.37 18.30
N PRO A 129 -12.96 23.47 18.37
CA PRO A 129 -12.62 24.61 19.23
C PRO A 129 -12.69 24.28 20.73
N VAL A 130 -13.43 23.23 21.10
CA VAL A 130 -13.59 22.80 22.51
C VAL A 130 -12.46 21.86 22.92
N LEU A 131 -12.20 20.82 22.13
CA LEU A 131 -11.23 19.77 22.46
C LEU A 131 -9.78 20.16 22.08
N GLY A 132 -9.59 21.02 21.08
CA GLY A 132 -8.28 21.42 20.57
C GLY A 132 -7.68 22.66 21.23
N ALA A 133 -8.34 23.26 22.23
CA ALA A 133 -8.07 24.63 22.69
C ALA A 133 -6.64 24.88 23.23
N SER A 134 -5.97 23.87 23.78
CA SER A 134 -4.67 24.08 24.44
C SER A 134 -3.49 24.07 23.46
N TYR A 135 -3.43 23.12 22.53
CA TYR A 135 -2.29 22.94 21.60
C TYR A 135 -2.70 22.35 20.24
N PRO A 136 -3.53 23.06 19.44
CA PRO A 136 -4.14 22.48 18.24
C PRO A 136 -3.09 22.08 17.18
N ARG A 137 -1.98 22.83 17.07
CA ARG A 137 -0.86 22.51 16.16
C ARG A 137 -0.17 21.20 16.54
N LEU A 138 0.19 21.04 17.81
CA LEU A 138 0.90 19.85 18.29
C LEU A 138 0.04 18.59 18.13
N PHE A 139 -1.22 18.65 18.55
CA PHE A 139 -2.14 17.51 18.40
C PHE A 139 -2.40 17.18 16.92
N SER A 140 -2.52 18.19 16.05
CA SER A 140 -2.67 17.96 14.61
C SER A 140 -1.46 17.25 14.01
N LEU A 141 -0.24 17.70 14.32
CA LEU A 141 0.99 17.08 13.82
C LEU A 141 1.17 15.65 14.35
N LEU A 142 0.86 15.42 15.63
CA LEU A 142 0.86 14.09 16.23
C LEU A 142 -0.17 13.18 15.54
N GLY A 143 -1.39 13.68 15.33
CA GLY A 143 -2.45 12.96 14.65
C GLY A 143 -2.08 12.59 13.21
N LEU A 144 -1.49 13.52 12.45
CA LEU A 144 -0.98 13.28 11.09
C LEU A 144 0.15 12.24 11.06
N LEU A 145 1.06 12.25 12.05
CA LEU A 145 2.09 11.23 12.18
C LEU A 145 1.49 9.84 12.43
N LEU A 146 0.53 9.74 13.36
CA LEU A 146 -0.18 8.49 13.64
C LEU A 146 -0.96 7.98 12.41
N ILE A 147 -1.62 8.89 11.69
CA ILE A 147 -2.27 8.57 10.41
C ILE A 147 -1.24 8.00 9.42
N ALA A 148 -0.08 8.66 9.26
CA ALA A 148 0.95 8.23 8.32
C ALA A 148 1.50 6.83 8.66
N ILE A 149 1.71 6.54 9.95
CA ILE A 149 2.11 5.21 10.43
C ILE A 149 1.01 4.18 10.11
N GLY A 150 -0.24 4.51 10.41
CA GLY A 150 -1.41 3.66 10.19
C GLY A 150 -1.61 3.32 8.70
N THR A 151 -1.98 4.30 7.88
CA THR A 151 -2.22 4.10 6.43
C THR A 151 -0.99 3.51 5.73
N GLY A 152 0.21 4.01 6.06
CA GLY A 152 1.44 3.58 5.43
C GLY A 152 1.70 2.10 5.66
N GLY A 153 1.67 1.64 6.91
CA GLY A 153 1.98 0.23 7.19
C GLY A 153 0.86 -0.76 6.83
N ILE A 154 -0.40 -0.31 6.71
CA ILE A 154 -1.54 -1.14 6.26
C ILE A 154 -1.43 -1.49 4.77
N LYS A 155 -1.09 -0.50 3.93
CA LYS A 155 -1.04 -0.62 2.45
C LYS A 155 -0.36 -1.88 1.89
N PRO A 156 0.89 -2.23 2.28
CA PRO A 156 1.56 -3.41 1.74
C PRO A 156 0.93 -4.73 2.20
N CYS A 157 0.14 -4.69 3.27
CA CYS A 157 -0.38 -5.89 3.92
C CYS A 157 -1.77 -6.29 3.39
N VAL A 158 -2.66 -5.32 3.13
CA VAL A 158 -4.08 -5.59 2.79
C VAL A 158 -4.24 -6.29 1.46
N SER A 159 -3.56 -5.82 0.41
CA SER A 159 -3.63 -6.43 -0.92
C SER A 159 -3.07 -7.86 -0.92
N ALA A 160 -1.95 -8.06 -0.22
CA ALA A 160 -1.33 -9.36 -0.04
C ALA A 160 -2.21 -10.31 0.79
N PHE A 161 -2.87 -9.79 1.84
CA PHE A 161 -3.81 -10.54 2.66
C PHE A 161 -5.09 -10.92 1.90
N GLY A 162 -5.59 -10.04 1.03
CA GLY A 162 -6.70 -10.34 0.11
C GLY A 162 -6.35 -11.46 -0.87
N GLY A 163 -5.15 -11.41 -1.45
CA GLY A 163 -4.66 -12.48 -2.33
C GLY A 163 -4.48 -13.83 -1.62
N ASP A 164 -4.16 -13.82 -0.32
CA ASP A 164 -4.03 -15.04 0.47
C ASP A 164 -5.34 -15.82 0.68
N GLN A 165 -6.49 -15.20 0.39
CA GLN A 165 -7.80 -15.84 0.53
C GLN A 165 -8.11 -16.82 -0.61
N PHE A 166 -7.33 -16.79 -1.69
CA PHE A 166 -7.50 -17.64 -2.86
C PHE A 166 -6.47 -18.78 -2.88
N VAL A 167 -6.91 -19.95 -3.34
CA VAL A 167 -6.07 -21.14 -3.53
C VAL A 167 -5.57 -21.16 -4.98
N LEU A 168 -4.24 -21.12 -5.15
CA LEU A 168 -3.58 -21.17 -6.46
C LEU A 168 -3.03 -22.58 -6.73
N PRO A 169 -3.05 -23.06 -7.99
CA PRO A 169 -3.41 -22.33 -9.22
C PRO A 169 -4.92 -22.29 -9.57
N GLN A 170 -5.76 -23.01 -8.85
CA GLN A 170 -7.16 -23.29 -9.22
C GLN A 170 -8.05 -22.03 -9.27
N GLN A 171 -7.77 -21.01 -8.45
CA GLN A 171 -8.57 -19.77 -8.38
C GLN A 171 -7.94 -18.54 -9.07
N THR A 172 -7.09 -18.76 -10.08
CA THR A 172 -6.34 -17.65 -10.73
C THR A 172 -7.27 -16.60 -11.37
N ILE A 173 -8.37 -17.02 -12.00
CA ILE A 173 -9.33 -16.10 -12.63
C ILE A 173 -10.08 -15.30 -11.56
N GLN A 174 -10.55 -15.95 -10.51
CA GLN A 174 -11.24 -15.29 -9.39
C GLN A 174 -10.32 -14.29 -8.68
N LEU A 175 -9.04 -14.62 -8.52
CA LEU A 175 -8.05 -13.72 -7.94
C LEU A 175 -7.84 -12.47 -8.82
N ALA A 176 -7.80 -12.62 -10.15
CA ALA A 176 -7.71 -11.48 -11.06
C ALA A 176 -8.96 -10.59 -10.95
N THR A 177 -10.16 -11.17 -10.92
CA THR A 177 -11.41 -10.43 -10.69
C THR A 177 -11.40 -9.71 -9.34
N PHE A 178 -10.90 -10.34 -8.28
CA PHE A 178 -10.71 -9.70 -6.98
C PHE A 178 -9.86 -8.44 -7.09
N PHE A 179 -8.69 -8.51 -7.75
CA PHE A 179 -7.83 -7.33 -7.92
C PHE A 179 -8.48 -6.23 -8.78
N SER A 180 -9.27 -6.58 -9.79
CA SER A 180 -10.05 -5.61 -10.56
C SER A 180 -11.09 -4.88 -9.69
N VAL A 181 -11.86 -5.62 -8.87
CA VAL A 181 -12.84 -5.03 -7.95
C VAL A 181 -12.16 -4.23 -6.85
N PHE A 182 -11.02 -4.71 -6.33
CA PHE A 182 -10.20 -4.01 -5.36
C PHE A 182 -9.73 -2.66 -5.93
N TYR A 183 -9.23 -2.64 -7.17
CA TYR A 183 -8.84 -1.40 -7.85
C TYR A 183 -10.02 -0.46 -8.10
N ALA A 184 -11.18 -1.00 -8.48
CA ALA A 184 -12.40 -0.21 -8.61
C ALA A 184 -12.81 0.44 -7.27
N SER A 185 -12.70 -0.29 -6.16
CA SER A 185 -13.01 0.23 -4.82
C SER A 185 -12.07 1.35 -4.40
N ILE A 186 -10.78 1.27 -4.77
CA ILE A 186 -9.79 2.32 -4.52
C ILE A 186 -10.20 3.62 -5.21
N ASN A 187 -10.50 3.55 -6.50
CA ASN A 187 -10.87 4.72 -7.29
C ASN A 187 -12.22 5.30 -6.83
N ALA A 188 -13.20 4.45 -6.52
CA ALA A 188 -14.47 4.89 -5.98
C ALA A 188 -14.31 5.63 -4.64
N GLY A 189 -13.51 5.09 -3.72
CA GLY A 189 -13.22 5.75 -2.44
C GLY A 189 -12.50 7.09 -2.61
N SER A 190 -11.51 7.15 -3.51
CA SER A 190 -10.78 8.38 -3.84
C SER A 190 -11.70 9.45 -4.44
N LEU A 191 -12.55 9.07 -5.41
CA LEU A 191 -13.46 10.00 -6.08
C LEU A 191 -14.48 10.57 -5.10
N LEU A 192 -15.16 9.69 -4.36
CA LEU A 192 -16.20 10.10 -3.42
C LEU A 192 -15.64 10.97 -2.30
N SER A 193 -14.48 10.62 -1.74
CA SER A 193 -13.88 11.43 -0.66
C SER A 193 -13.41 12.80 -1.12
N THR A 194 -12.85 12.92 -2.32
CA THR A 194 -12.37 14.18 -2.88
C THR A 194 -13.53 15.15 -3.18
N ILE A 195 -14.72 14.62 -3.44
CA ILE A 195 -15.95 15.41 -3.63
C ILE A 195 -16.63 15.71 -2.29
N ILE A 196 -16.94 14.67 -1.50
CA ILE A 196 -17.78 14.78 -0.30
C ILE A 196 -17.08 15.53 0.83
N THR A 197 -15.78 15.29 1.05
CA THR A 197 -15.08 15.86 2.22
C THR A 197 -14.97 17.39 2.17
N PRO A 198 -14.59 18.01 1.03
CA PRO A 198 -14.61 19.46 0.90
C PRO A 198 -16.02 20.07 0.99
N ILE A 199 -17.04 19.39 0.44
CA ILE A 199 -18.45 19.82 0.56
C ILE A 199 -18.87 19.85 2.04
N LEU A 200 -18.59 18.78 2.79
CA LEU A 200 -18.88 18.71 4.23
C LEU A 200 -18.16 19.80 5.03
N ARG A 201 -16.95 20.19 4.60
CA ARG A 201 -16.21 21.29 5.22
C ARG A 201 -16.89 22.65 5.00
N HIS A 202 -17.34 22.92 3.78
CA HIS A 202 -17.79 24.25 3.37
C HIS A 202 -19.29 24.49 3.65
N ASP A 203 -20.14 23.52 3.29
CA ASP A 203 -21.60 23.71 3.27
C ASP A 203 -22.25 23.47 4.64
N VAL A 204 -21.53 22.81 5.55
CA VAL A 204 -22.01 22.57 6.91
C VAL A 204 -21.32 23.53 7.87
N HIS A 205 -22.11 24.36 8.54
CA HIS A 205 -21.62 25.26 9.57
C HIS A 205 -21.64 24.56 10.93
N CYS A 206 -20.54 24.61 11.67
CA CYS A 206 -20.45 24.02 13.01
C CYS A 206 -19.75 24.94 13.99
N PHE A 207 -20.16 24.86 15.26
CA PHE A 207 -19.61 25.69 16.34
C PHE A 207 -19.63 27.21 16.06
N GLY A 208 -20.62 27.67 15.28
CA GLY A 208 -20.76 29.10 14.91
C GLY A 208 -19.76 29.58 13.87
N MET A 209 -19.04 28.67 13.19
CA MET A 209 -18.06 29.00 12.15
C MET A 209 -18.62 28.64 10.77
N GLU A 210 -18.25 29.44 9.76
CA GLU A 210 -18.68 29.21 8.37
C GLU A 210 -18.11 27.91 7.78
N THR A 211 -16.94 27.45 8.24
CA THR A 211 -16.35 26.19 7.80
C THR A 211 -16.21 25.18 8.94
N CYS A 212 -16.49 23.90 8.65
CA CYS A 212 -16.48 22.82 9.62
C CYS A 212 -15.38 21.78 9.40
N PHE A 213 -14.17 22.07 9.90
CA PHE A 213 -13.09 21.10 9.95
C PHE A 213 -13.34 19.88 10.86
N PRO A 214 -14.00 20.01 12.04
CA PRO A 214 -14.35 18.85 12.87
C PRO A 214 -15.10 17.76 12.12
N LEU A 215 -16.09 18.14 11.31
CA LEU A 215 -16.88 17.21 10.52
C LEU A 215 -16.07 16.62 9.36
N ALA A 216 -15.32 17.47 8.66
CA ALA A 216 -14.48 17.06 7.54
C ALA A 216 -13.41 16.02 7.93
N PHE A 217 -12.86 16.08 9.15
CA PHE A 217 -11.96 15.04 9.67
C PHE A 217 -12.70 13.94 10.45
N GLY A 218 -13.85 14.24 11.05
CA GLY A 218 -14.65 13.31 11.84
C GLY A 218 -15.31 12.23 11.00
N VAL A 219 -15.84 12.56 9.81
CA VAL A 219 -16.46 11.57 8.91
C VAL A 219 -15.44 10.52 8.42
N PRO A 220 -14.25 10.90 7.90
CA PRO A 220 -13.14 9.98 7.69
C PRO A 220 -12.77 9.16 8.93
N GLY A 221 -12.73 9.80 10.11
CA GLY A 221 -12.45 9.14 11.38
C GLY A 221 -13.48 8.04 11.74
N ILE A 222 -14.76 8.28 11.50
CA ILE A 222 -15.82 7.27 11.72
C ILE A 222 -15.71 6.16 10.69
N LEU A 223 -15.43 6.49 9.42
CA LEU A 223 -15.28 5.48 8.37
C LEU A 223 -14.11 4.53 8.63
N ILE A 224 -12.99 4.99 9.18
CA ILE A 224 -11.88 4.09 9.53
C ILE A 224 -12.22 3.19 10.71
N VAL A 225 -13.07 3.64 11.66
CA VAL A 225 -13.61 2.77 12.71
C VAL A 225 -14.52 1.70 12.10
N ILE A 226 -15.41 2.08 11.18
CA ILE A 226 -16.26 1.13 10.44
C ILE A 226 -15.39 0.13 9.66
N ALA A 227 -14.32 0.59 8.99
CA ALA A 227 -13.38 -0.26 8.27
C ALA A 227 -12.76 -1.33 9.19
N LEU A 228 -12.29 -0.92 10.37
CA LEU A 228 -11.73 -1.83 11.38
C LEU A 228 -12.78 -2.84 11.85
N LEU A 229 -14.02 -2.41 12.11
CA LEU A 229 -15.09 -3.32 12.52
C LEU A 229 -15.47 -4.31 11.41
N LEU A 230 -15.55 -3.87 10.15
CA LEU A 230 -15.78 -4.74 8.99
C LEU A 230 -14.66 -5.78 8.84
N PHE A 231 -13.40 -5.35 8.98
CA PHE A 231 -12.25 -6.24 8.94
C PHE A 231 -12.29 -7.28 10.07
N LEU A 232 -12.65 -6.87 11.29
CA LEU A 232 -12.79 -7.80 12.42
C LEU A 232 -13.96 -8.77 12.25
N ALA A 233 -15.09 -8.32 11.68
CA ALA A 233 -16.24 -9.16 11.39
C ALA A 233 -15.91 -10.27 10.39
N GLY A 234 -14.96 -10.04 9.47
CA GLY A 234 -14.47 -11.04 8.53
C GLY A 234 -13.52 -12.08 9.13
N ARG A 235 -12.99 -11.86 10.35
CA ARG A 235 -11.99 -12.72 11.00
C ARG A 235 -12.29 -14.23 10.97
N PRO A 236 -13.50 -14.74 11.30
CA PRO A 236 -13.75 -16.18 11.31
C PRO A 236 -13.69 -16.82 9.92
N LEU A 237 -13.75 -16.02 8.85
CA LEU A 237 -13.72 -16.47 7.47
C LEU A 237 -12.35 -16.31 6.79
N TYR A 238 -11.37 -15.71 7.47
CA TYR A 238 -10.07 -15.43 6.88
C TYR A 238 -9.09 -16.59 7.01
N THR A 239 -8.40 -16.87 5.92
CA THR A 239 -7.21 -17.72 5.91
C THR A 239 -6.00 -16.87 6.31
N CYS A 240 -5.49 -17.09 7.52
CA CYS A 240 -4.33 -16.38 8.06
C CYS A 240 -3.06 -17.24 7.89
N LYS A 241 -2.15 -16.81 7.02
CA LYS A 241 -0.85 -17.49 6.83
C LYS A 241 0.19 -17.00 7.85
N GLU A 242 1.05 -17.91 8.28
CA GLU A 242 2.16 -17.58 9.17
C GLU A 242 3.26 -16.76 8.45
N PRO A 243 4.03 -15.94 9.18
CA PRO A 243 5.11 -15.14 8.60
C PRO A 243 6.20 -16.03 7.98
N ARG A 244 6.49 -15.86 6.68
CA ARG A 244 7.48 -16.66 5.93
C ARG A 244 8.91 -16.09 5.97
N GLY A 245 9.16 -15.11 6.84
CA GLY A 245 10.46 -14.45 7.00
C GLY A 245 10.67 -13.28 6.05
N ASN A 246 11.66 -12.45 6.36
CA ASN A 246 11.83 -11.14 5.75
C ASN A 246 12.51 -11.21 4.37
N ILE A 247 11.72 -11.16 3.30
CA ILE A 247 12.25 -11.17 1.92
C ILE A 247 13.04 -9.89 1.59
N VAL A 248 12.64 -8.73 2.13
CA VAL A 248 13.31 -7.45 1.90
C VAL A 248 14.74 -7.48 2.45
N VAL A 249 14.92 -7.97 3.68
CA VAL A 249 16.24 -8.12 4.30
C VAL A 249 17.09 -9.13 3.54
N ARG A 250 16.50 -10.22 3.02
CA ARG A 250 17.22 -11.19 2.18
C ARG A 250 17.71 -10.55 0.88
N VAL A 251 16.87 -9.78 0.19
CA VAL A 251 17.24 -9.04 -1.03
C VAL A 251 18.36 -8.03 -0.75
N ILE A 252 18.26 -7.24 0.32
CA ILE A 252 19.32 -6.28 0.71
C ILE A 252 20.64 -7.00 0.98
N LYS A 253 20.61 -8.16 1.66
CA LYS A 253 21.80 -8.99 1.91
C LYS A 253 22.40 -9.54 0.61
N VAL A 254 21.59 -10.02 -0.32
CA VAL A 254 22.04 -10.49 -1.64
C VAL A 254 22.74 -9.36 -2.40
N ILE A 255 22.13 -8.18 -2.48
CA ILE A 255 22.71 -7.02 -3.17
C ILE A 255 24.01 -6.58 -2.50
N SER A 256 24.02 -6.43 -1.17
CA SER A 256 25.20 -6.00 -0.43
C SER A 256 26.35 -6.98 -0.58
N HIS A 257 26.06 -8.28 -0.49
CA HIS A 257 27.05 -9.33 -0.66
C HIS A 257 27.60 -9.38 -2.09
N ALA A 258 26.72 -9.29 -3.09
CA ALA A 258 27.11 -9.23 -4.50
C ALA A 258 28.03 -8.04 -4.80
N LEU A 259 27.75 -6.85 -4.23
CA LEU A 259 28.60 -5.66 -4.39
C LEU A 259 29.98 -5.84 -3.74
N VAL A 260 30.05 -6.37 -2.52
CA VAL A 260 31.32 -6.63 -1.83
C VAL A 260 32.17 -7.64 -2.62
N MET A 261 31.56 -8.71 -3.12
CA MET A 261 32.26 -9.74 -3.88
C MET A 261 32.67 -9.27 -5.28
N LYS A 262 31.87 -8.40 -5.91
CA LYS A 262 32.24 -7.72 -7.17
C LYS A 262 33.53 -6.91 -7.03
N CYS A 263 33.76 -6.29 -5.88
CA CYS A 263 35.00 -5.55 -5.60
C CYS A 263 36.21 -6.46 -5.37
N ARG A 264 36.02 -7.75 -5.10
CA ARG A 264 37.08 -8.71 -4.73
C ARG A 264 37.44 -9.72 -5.82
N SER A 265 36.56 -9.97 -6.79
CA SER A 265 36.72 -11.03 -7.79
C SER A 265 36.47 -10.54 -9.22
N LYS A 266 37.12 -11.17 -10.21
CA LYS A 266 36.93 -10.86 -11.64
C LYS A 266 35.94 -11.80 -12.34
N GLU A 267 35.17 -11.16 -13.21
CA GLU A 267 34.26 -11.59 -14.30
C GLU A 267 33.26 -12.74 -14.06
N LYS A 268 32.07 -12.35 -13.56
CA LYS A 268 30.80 -13.03 -13.86
C LYS A 268 29.94 -12.18 -14.82
N ILE A 269 29.09 -12.86 -15.61
CA ILE A 269 28.22 -12.24 -16.65
C ILE A 269 27.30 -11.16 -16.07
N HIS A 270 26.72 -11.39 -14.88
CA HIS A 270 25.92 -10.38 -14.17
C HIS A 270 26.49 -10.14 -12.77
N TRP A 271 26.52 -8.88 -12.34
CA TRP A 271 27.10 -8.47 -11.04
C TRP A 271 26.36 -9.02 -9.81
N LEU A 272 25.13 -9.53 -9.99
CA LEU A 272 24.37 -10.17 -8.92
C LEU A 272 24.73 -11.66 -8.72
N ASP A 273 25.41 -12.28 -9.68
CA ASP A 273 25.82 -13.70 -9.60
C ASP A 273 27.03 -13.92 -8.68
N TYR A 274 27.63 -12.84 -8.19
CA TYR A 274 28.65 -12.89 -7.15
C TYR A 274 28.10 -13.29 -5.77
N ALA A 275 26.76 -13.42 -5.63
CA ALA A 275 26.10 -13.90 -4.42
C ALA A 275 25.76 -15.42 -4.43
N ASP A 276 26.09 -16.13 -5.51
CA ASP A 276 25.80 -17.57 -5.71
C ASP A 276 26.55 -18.50 -4.73
N ASP A 277 27.52 -17.96 -4.00
CA ASP A 277 28.27 -18.67 -2.96
C ASP A 277 27.49 -18.85 -1.66
N LYS A 278 26.56 -17.92 -1.37
CA LYS A 278 25.84 -17.86 -0.08
C LYS A 278 24.31 -17.93 -0.21
N PHE A 279 23.77 -17.67 -1.40
CA PHE A 279 22.33 -17.53 -1.61
C PHE A 279 21.84 -18.39 -2.77
N ASP A 280 20.59 -18.86 -2.66
CA ASP A 280 19.96 -19.69 -3.68
C ASP A 280 19.84 -18.96 -5.04
N LYS A 281 20.09 -19.70 -6.12
CA LYS A 281 19.99 -19.19 -7.50
C LYS A 281 18.62 -18.61 -7.83
N THR A 282 17.55 -19.18 -7.27
CA THR A 282 16.18 -18.68 -7.42
C THR A 282 16.03 -17.29 -6.80
N LEU A 283 16.53 -17.08 -5.58
CA LEU A 283 16.50 -15.78 -4.91
C LEU A 283 17.30 -14.72 -5.68
N ILE A 284 18.45 -15.09 -6.23
CA ILE A 284 19.26 -14.20 -7.08
C ILE A 284 18.49 -13.83 -8.35
N ALA A 285 17.86 -14.80 -9.01
CA ALA A 285 17.05 -14.57 -10.21
C ALA A 285 15.85 -13.64 -9.93
N HIS A 286 15.11 -13.87 -8.84
CA HIS A 286 14.02 -12.99 -8.41
C HIS A 286 14.53 -11.57 -8.08
N THR A 287 15.71 -11.45 -7.47
CA THR A 287 16.30 -10.14 -7.17
C THR A 287 16.71 -9.40 -8.45
N LYS A 288 17.26 -10.10 -9.46
CA LYS A 288 17.54 -9.51 -10.78
C LYS A 288 16.27 -8.97 -11.43
N ALA A 289 15.20 -9.77 -11.45
CA ALA A 289 13.92 -9.35 -12.00
C ALA A 289 13.36 -8.12 -11.26
N ALA A 290 13.42 -8.12 -9.92
CA ALA A 290 12.98 -6.98 -9.12
C ALA A 290 13.75 -5.69 -9.45
N LEU A 291 15.08 -5.76 -9.63
CA LEU A 291 15.90 -4.61 -10.00
C LEU A 291 15.59 -4.09 -11.41
N GLN A 292 15.32 -4.98 -12.37
CA GLN A 292 14.89 -4.59 -13.72
C GLN A 292 13.55 -3.87 -13.69
N VAL A 293 12.61 -4.36 -12.88
CA VAL A 293 11.32 -3.71 -12.66
C VAL A 293 11.52 -2.32 -12.05
N LEU A 294 12.41 -2.15 -11.07
CA LEU A 294 12.70 -0.82 -10.47
C LEU A 294 13.17 0.22 -11.49
N VAL A 295 13.89 -0.17 -12.54
CA VAL A 295 14.31 0.75 -13.62
C VAL A 295 13.09 1.33 -14.35
N LEU A 296 12.04 0.53 -14.56
CA LEU A 296 10.78 0.99 -15.14
C LEU A 296 10.10 2.08 -14.27
N PHE A 297 10.40 2.11 -12.97
CA PHE A 297 9.81 3.05 -12.02
C PHE A 297 10.56 4.39 -11.89
N ILE A 298 11.68 4.60 -12.60
CA ILE A 298 12.46 5.86 -12.54
C ILE A 298 11.63 7.13 -12.86
N PRO A 299 10.69 7.13 -13.83
CA PRO A 299 9.88 8.31 -14.11
C PRO A 299 8.82 8.62 -13.04
N LEU A 300 8.44 7.64 -12.20
CA LEU A 300 7.32 7.80 -11.26
C LEU A 300 7.52 8.91 -10.22
N PRO A 301 8.69 9.07 -9.58
CA PRO A 301 8.93 10.17 -8.65
C PRO A 301 8.63 11.54 -9.26
N MET A 302 8.98 11.77 -10.54
CA MET A 302 8.67 13.03 -11.23
C MET A 302 7.16 13.20 -11.40
N PHE A 303 6.47 12.17 -11.89
CA PHE A 303 5.01 12.18 -12.01
C PHE A 303 4.32 12.49 -10.67
N TRP A 304 4.69 11.78 -9.60
CA TRP A 304 4.09 11.98 -8.28
C TRP A 304 4.42 13.33 -7.67
N SER A 305 5.62 13.87 -7.92
CA SER A 305 5.99 15.22 -7.45
C SER A 305 5.10 16.32 -8.03
N LEU A 306 4.69 16.17 -9.29
CA LEU A 306 3.76 17.07 -9.97
C LEU A 306 2.32 16.79 -9.56
N PHE A 307 1.91 15.53 -9.54
CA PHE A 307 0.55 15.12 -9.18
C PHE A 307 0.18 15.56 -7.75
N ASP A 308 1.12 15.49 -6.81
CA ASP A 308 0.86 15.89 -5.42
C ASP A 308 0.72 17.41 -5.23
N GLN A 309 1.10 18.24 -6.21
CA GLN A 309 0.86 19.70 -6.15
C GLN A 309 -0.63 20.05 -6.12
N GLN A 310 -1.49 19.15 -6.63
CA GLN A 310 -2.93 19.36 -6.65
C GLN A 310 -3.55 19.52 -5.25
N GLY A 311 -2.93 18.93 -4.22
CA GLY A 311 -3.40 18.99 -2.84
C GLY A 311 -2.79 20.11 -2.00
N SER A 312 -1.84 20.87 -2.55
CA SER A 312 -1.15 21.97 -1.88
C SER A 312 -1.21 23.25 -2.71
N ARG A 313 -0.21 23.51 -3.55
CA ARG A 313 -0.04 24.76 -4.29
C ARG A 313 -1.20 25.07 -5.22
N TRP A 314 -1.74 24.08 -5.94
CA TRP A 314 -2.89 24.32 -6.82
C TRP A 314 -4.18 24.58 -6.04
N THR A 315 -4.30 24.02 -4.83
CA THR A 315 -5.43 24.32 -3.94
C THR A 315 -5.40 25.79 -3.51
N PHE A 316 -4.23 26.32 -3.14
CA PHE A 316 -4.08 27.74 -2.80
C PHE A 316 -4.31 28.65 -4.01
N GLN A 317 -3.78 28.27 -5.18
CA GLN A 317 -4.06 29.01 -6.42
C GLN A 317 -5.56 29.10 -6.67
N ALA A 318 -6.31 28.00 -6.50
CA ALA A 318 -7.75 27.98 -6.67
C ALA A 318 -8.47 28.93 -5.69
N THR A 319 -7.98 29.08 -4.45
CA THR A 319 -8.58 30.02 -3.49
C THR A 319 -8.36 31.50 -3.84
N HIS A 320 -7.36 31.81 -4.68
CA HIS A 320 -7.07 33.16 -5.16
C HIS A 320 -7.75 33.49 -6.50
N MET A 321 -8.40 32.52 -7.15
CA MET A 321 -9.05 32.72 -8.45
C MET A 321 -10.50 33.21 -8.24
N GLU A 322 -10.89 34.27 -8.95
CA GLU A 322 -12.30 34.66 -9.05
C GLU A 322 -13.04 33.61 -9.91
N GLY A 323 -14.06 32.98 -9.32
CA GLY A 323 -14.86 31.92 -9.96
C GLY A 323 -15.75 32.37 -11.12
N SER A 324 -15.59 33.60 -11.62
CA SER A 324 -16.28 34.09 -12.81
C SER A 324 -15.61 33.50 -14.05
N LEU A 325 -16.19 32.42 -14.57
CA LEU A 325 -16.06 32.11 -15.99
C LEU A 325 -16.82 33.22 -16.72
N GLY A 326 -16.09 34.11 -17.40
CA GLY A 326 -16.61 35.34 -18.00
C GLY A 326 -17.88 35.17 -18.84
#